data_AF-A0AAV5HYC8-F1
#
_entry.id   AF-A0AAV5HYC8-F1
#
_cell.length_a   1.000
_cell.length_b   1.000
_cell.length_c   1.000
_cell.angle_alpha   90.00
_cell.angle_beta   90.00
_cell.angle_gamma   90.00
#
_symmetry.space_group_name_H-M   'P 1'
#
loop_
_entity.id
_entity.type
_entity.pdbx_description
1 polymer ?
#
loop_
_entity_poly.entity_id
_entity_poly.type
_entity_poly.pdbx_seq_one_letter_code
_entity_poly.pdbx_strand_id
1 'polypeptide(L)'
;MGGSEPSPPNPNSVVDPIPPPADPLPLPPPAPSSVVVSSLPKRPSFRITSEFDSDSLVFFHKVSCKLFDNLAKLKLSFQNNHKREISEPQLALTSKHLSIHYDLEDQNALVRSSFDVGPRLHFKAAHDVKSQQGEVAMVANLGDPGYALELSSPVPYVGLPKTTFKFPIGEVSLEERDDEEVKKTLSISGIAKGQVLDGICTAHYRDEELKLRYAYKDEALSFIPSISLPSNALSFAFKRRFSPSDKLSYWYNFDSNNWSAVFKHTYGKDYKFKAGYDSEVGLGWASLWVGDEDGKVKTAPMKMKVQFMLQVPQDDIKSSALMFRVKKRWDIW
;
A
#
# COMPACT_ATOMS: atom_id res chain seq x y z
N MET A 1 66.14 -40.05 -6.77
CA MET A 1 66.51 -41.36 -7.36
C MET A 1 65.57 -42.40 -6.80
N GLY A 2 65.04 -43.28 -7.65
CA GLY A 2 64.62 -44.65 -7.33
C GLY A 2 63.43 -44.81 -6.37
N GLY A 3 62.28 -45.21 -6.92
CA GLY A 3 61.14 -45.69 -6.16
C GLY A 3 61.39 -47.01 -5.43
N SER A 4 60.49 -47.33 -4.51
CA SER A 4 60.27 -48.69 -4.02
C SER A 4 58.76 -48.94 -3.89
N GLU A 5 58.33 -50.01 -4.53
CA GLU A 5 56.98 -50.58 -4.53
C GLU A 5 56.51 -51.00 -3.14
N PRO A 6 55.20 -50.91 -2.84
CA PRO A 6 54.56 -51.74 -1.83
C PRO A 6 54.00 -53.05 -2.42
N SER A 7 54.47 -54.15 -1.83
CA SER A 7 53.90 -55.49 -1.53
C SER A 7 52.72 -56.07 -2.33
N PRO A 8 52.74 -57.40 -2.61
CA PRO A 8 51.71 -58.08 -3.40
C PRO A 8 50.36 -58.19 -2.66
N PRO A 9 49.21 -58.06 -3.36
CA PRO A 9 47.89 -58.23 -2.78
C PRO A 9 47.52 -59.72 -2.56
N ASN A 10 46.76 -59.93 -1.49
CA ASN A 10 46.35 -61.20 -0.86
C ASN A 10 45.44 -62.07 -1.79
N PRO A 11 45.59 -63.42 -1.85
CA PRO A 11 44.92 -64.28 -2.85
C PRO A 11 43.40 -64.47 -2.72
N ASN A 12 42.71 -63.84 -1.77
CA ASN A 12 41.29 -64.10 -1.49
C ASN A 12 40.34 -62.95 -1.88
N SER A 13 40.67 -62.22 -2.95
CA SER A 13 39.74 -61.23 -3.54
C SER A 13 38.94 -61.89 -4.66
N VAL A 14 37.73 -62.35 -4.34
CA VAL A 14 36.76 -62.82 -5.33
C VAL A 14 36.39 -61.64 -6.24
N VAL A 15 36.69 -61.76 -7.53
CA VAL A 15 36.35 -60.78 -8.57
C VAL A 15 34.94 -61.07 -9.06
N ASP A 16 34.03 -60.10 -8.90
CA ASP A 16 32.69 -60.16 -9.50
C ASP A 16 32.76 -60.05 -11.04
N PRO A 17 31.88 -60.73 -11.80
CA PRO A 17 31.91 -60.70 -13.26
C PRO A 17 31.54 -59.34 -13.84
N ILE A 18 32.30 -58.90 -14.85
CA ILE A 18 32.05 -57.68 -15.63
C ILE A 18 30.79 -57.88 -16.51
N PRO A 19 29.82 -56.95 -16.50
CA PRO A 19 28.67 -56.99 -17.42
C PRO A 19 29.06 -56.58 -18.85
N PRO A 20 28.34 -57.09 -19.89
CA PRO A 20 28.67 -56.83 -21.30
C PRO A 20 28.47 -55.35 -21.69
N PRO A 21 29.17 -54.87 -22.74
CA PRO A 21 29.08 -53.48 -23.18
C PRO A 21 27.68 -53.15 -23.73
N ALA A 22 27.11 -52.03 -23.27
CA ALA A 22 25.84 -51.51 -23.73
C ALA A 22 25.95 -50.89 -25.13
N ASP A 23 24.94 -51.13 -25.98
CA ASP A 23 24.80 -50.52 -27.31
C ASP A 23 24.74 -48.98 -27.24
N PRO A 24 25.20 -48.24 -28.28
CA PRO A 24 25.14 -46.79 -28.29
C PRO A 24 23.69 -46.28 -28.30
N LEU A 25 23.36 -45.42 -27.34
CA LEU A 25 22.07 -44.73 -27.29
C LEU A 25 21.87 -43.86 -28.55
N PRO A 26 20.66 -43.82 -29.14
CA PRO A 26 20.35 -42.93 -30.25
C PRO A 26 20.46 -41.46 -29.82
N LEU A 27 21.09 -40.63 -30.67
CA LEU A 27 21.24 -39.20 -30.47
C LEU A 27 19.87 -38.52 -30.29
N PRO A 28 19.73 -37.58 -29.33
CA PRO A 28 18.50 -36.85 -29.15
C PRO A 28 18.22 -35.93 -30.36
N PRO A 29 16.94 -35.69 -30.70
CA PRO A 29 16.56 -34.80 -31.79
C PRO A 29 17.05 -33.35 -31.51
N PRO A 30 17.34 -32.57 -32.57
CA PRO A 30 17.78 -31.18 -32.39
C PRO A 30 16.72 -30.38 -31.65
N ALA A 31 17.14 -29.67 -30.60
CA ALA A 31 16.27 -28.82 -29.80
C ALA A 31 15.57 -27.78 -30.71
N PRO A 32 14.25 -27.54 -30.55
CA PRO A 32 13.60 -26.46 -31.27
C PRO A 32 14.27 -25.15 -30.85
N SER A 33 14.83 -24.45 -31.83
CA SER A 33 15.37 -23.11 -31.67
C SER A 33 14.26 -22.20 -31.12
N SER A 34 14.32 -21.90 -29.83
CA SER A 34 13.44 -20.93 -29.20
C SER A 34 13.86 -19.55 -29.72
N VAL A 35 13.20 -19.08 -30.77
CA VAL A 35 13.19 -17.67 -31.10
C VAL A 35 12.50 -16.98 -29.93
N VAL A 36 13.31 -16.45 -29.00
CA VAL A 36 12.81 -15.54 -27.96
C VAL A 36 12.47 -14.24 -28.69
N VAL A 37 11.29 -14.19 -29.30
CA VAL A 37 10.64 -12.92 -29.59
C VAL A 37 10.18 -12.39 -28.24
N SER A 38 11.06 -11.69 -27.53
CA SER A 38 10.68 -10.91 -26.35
C SER A 38 9.89 -9.68 -26.79
N SER A 39 8.73 -9.87 -27.41
CA SER A 39 7.72 -8.83 -27.49
C SER A 39 6.99 -8.82 -26.16
N LEU A 40 7.57 -8.12 -25.17
CA LEU A 40 6.80 -7.65 -24.03
C LEU A 40 5.56 -6.94 -24.59
N PRO A 41 4.33 -7.26 -24.12
CA PRO A 41 3.15 -6.55 -24.58
C PRO A 41 3.37 -5.06 -24.30
N LYS A 42 3.44 -4.29 -25.39
CA LYS A 42 3.72 -2.86 -25.43
C LYS A 42 2.69 -2.19 -24.53
N ARG A 43 3.06 -1.86 -23.29
CA ARG A 43 2.11 -1.33 -22.29
C ARG A 43 1.46 -0.07 -22.86
N PRO A 44 0.17 0.19 -22.59
CA PRO A 44 -0.47 1.38 -23.11
C PRO A 44 0.32 2.58 -22.59
N SER A 45 0.84 3.36 -23.53
CA SER A 45 1.68 4.51 -23.21
C SER A 45 0.82 5.53 -22.47
N PHE A 46 -0.47 5.62 -22.81
CA PHE A 46 -1.38 6.66 -22.36
C PHE A 46 -2.61 6.10 -21.63
N ARG A 47 -3.02 6.78 -20.57
CA ARG A 47 -4.18 6.43 -19.75
C ARG A 47 -4.98 7.67 -19.41
N ILE A 48 -6.28 7.61 -19.66
CA ILE A 48 -7.24 8.64 -19.28
C ILE A 48 -8.21 8.05 -18.26
N THR A 49 -8.46 8.79 -17.19
CA THR A 49 -9.52 8.50 -16.23
C THR A 49 -10.34 9.75 -16.02
N SER A 50 -11.66 9.60 -16.11
CA SER A 50 -12.64 10.63 -15.79
C SER A 50 -13.55 10.08 -14.70
N GLU A 51 -13.78 10.87 -13.65
CA GLU A 51 -14.66 10.54 -12.54
C GLU A 51 -15.61 11.70 -12.31
N PHE A 52 -16.91 11.42 -12.25
CA PHE A 52 -17.93 12.39 -11.87
C PHE A 52 -18.43 12.05 -10.47
N ASP A 53 -18.57 13.07 -9.63
CA ASP A 53 -19.18 12.97 -8.31
C ASP A 53 -20.38 13.91 -8.23
N SER A 54 -21.56 13.36 -7.97
CA SER A 54 -22.79 14.16 -7.89
C SER A 54 -22.88 15.01 -6.64
N ASP A 55 -22.13 14.68 -5.59
CA ASP A 55 -22.15 15.43 -4.33
C ASP A 55 -21.46 16.79 -4.49
N SER A 56 -20.25 16.79 -5.06
CA SER A 56 -19.52 18.03 -5.37
C SER A 56 -19.93 18.68 -6.70
N LEU A 57 -20.62 17.95 -7.58
CA LEU A 57 -20.92 18.36 -8.96
C LEU A 57 -19.66 18.68 -9.80
N VAL A 58 -18.57 17.96 -9.51
CA VAL A 58 -17.26 18.14 -10.15
C VAL A 58 -16.86 16.90 -10.94
N PHE A 59 -16.21 17.13 -12.07
CA PHE A 59 -15.49 16.12 -12.83
C PHE A 59 -14.00 16.14 -12.46
N PHE A 60 -13.48 14.99 -12.05
CA PHE A 60 -12.06 14.76 -11.84
C PHE A 60 -11.46 14.07 -13.06
N HIS A 61 -10.46 14.70 -13.67
CA HIS A 61 -9.74 14.17 -14.80
C HIS A 61 -8.31 13.82 -14.44
N LYS A 62 -7.85 12.68 -14.94
CA LYS A 62 -6.47 12.22 -14.79
C LYS A 62 -5.98 11.62 -16.08
N VAL A 63 -4.96 12.26 -16.64
CA VAL A 63 -4.24 11.80 -17.81
C VAL A 63 -2.85 11.36 -17.35
N SER A 64 -2.38 10.20 -17.78
CA SER A 64 -1.01 9.79 -17.49
C SER A 64 -0.37 9.07 -18.65
N CYS A 65 0.89 9.39 -18.91
CA CYS A 65 1.71 8.77 -19.93
C CYS A 65 2.96 8.16 -19.31
N LYS A 66 3.42 7.01 -19.81
CA LYS A 66 4.74 6.48 -19.48
C LYS A 66 5.74 6.89 -20.55
N LEU A 67 6.89 7.39 -20.10
CA LEU A 67 7.98 7.88 -20.95
C LEU A 67 9.18 6.93 -20.84
N PHE A 68 10.05 6.96 -21.85
CA PHE A 68 11.34 6.26 -21.88
C PHE A 68 11.23 4.78 -21.45
N ASP A 69 10.43 3.98 -22.17
CA ASP A 69 10.25 2.55 -21.88
C ASP A 69 9.85 2.20 -20.44
N ASN A 70 9.00 3.05 -19.83
CA ASN A 70 8.54 2.97 -18.44
C ASN A 70 9.54 3.44 -17.38
N LEU A 71 10.63 4.13 -17.74
CA LEU A 71 11.56 4.71 -16.76
C LEU A 71 10.97 5.92 -16.04
N ALA A 72 10.05 6.64 -16.68
CA ALA A 72 9.33 7.75 -16.08
C ALA A 72 7.84 7.73 -16.41
N LYS A 73 7.07 8.49 -15.64
CA LYS A 73 5.63 8.68 -15.80
C LYS A 73 5.30 10.15 -15.67
N LEU A 74 4.63 10.70 -16.68
CA LEU A 74 3.99 12.00 -16.64
C LEU A 74 2.52 11.81 -16.26
N LYS A 75 1.99 12.64 -15.37
CA LYS A 75 0.59 12.62 -14.94
C LYS A 75 0.08 14.05 -14.86
N LEU A 76 -1.01 14.35 -15.55
CA LEU A 76 -1.80 15.57 -15.41
C LEU A 76 -3.10 15.20 -14.69
N SER A 77 -3.48 15.95 -13.66
CA SER A 77 -4.82 15.90 -13.06
C SER A 77 -5.39 17.29 -12.93
N PHE A 78 -6.70 17.40 -13.08
CA PHE A 78 -7.42 18.65 -12.89
C PHE A 78 -8.88 18.34 -12.59
N GLN A 79 -9.58 19.32 -12.04
CA GLN A 79 -11.00 19.28 -11.78
C GLN A 79 -11.72 20.26 -12.68
N ASN A 80 -12.98 19.99 -13.03
CA ASN A 80 -13.84 21.02 -13.61
C ASN A 80 -15.28 20.92 -13.10
N ASN A 81 -15.90 22.08 -12.92
CA ASN A 81 -17.28 22.18 -12.47
C ASN A 81 -18.28 22.15 -13.66
N HIS A 82 -19.58 22.27 -13.34
CA HIS A 82 -20.67 22.32 -14.32
C HIS A 82 -20.58 23.51 -15.30
N LYS A 83 -19.87 24.59 -14.94
CA LYS A 83 -19.60 25.75 -15.79
C LYS A 83 -18.37 25.57 -16.69
N ARG A 84 -17.70 24.41 -16.60
CA ARG A 84 -16.43 24.10 -17.29
C ARG A 84 -15.25 24.95 -16.81
N GLU A 85 -15.34 25.55 -15.63
CA GLU A 85 -14.20 26.20 -14.99
C GLU A 85 -13.27 25.11 -14.44
N ILE A 86 -11.97 25.26 -14.68
CA ILE A 86 -10.94 24.30 -14.29
C ILE A 86 -10.33 24.74 -12.95
N SER A 87 -10.17 23.81 -12.02
CA SER A 87 -9.52 24.01 -10.72
C SER A 87 -8.53 22.89 -10.38
N GLU A 88 -7.63 23.16 -9.44
CA GLU A 88 -6.58 22.24 -8.98
C GLU A 88 -5.79 21.53 -10.10
N PRO A 89 -5.29 22.26 -11.13
CA PRO A 89 -4.43 21.65 -12.13
C PRO A 89 -3.09 21.24 -11.54
N GLN A 90 -2.80 19.94 -11.60
CA GLN A 90 -1.59 19.33 -11.07
C GLN A 90 -0.84 18.54 -12.13
N LEU A 91 0.45 18.84 -12.28
CA LEU A 91 1.37 18.13 -13.15
C LEU A 91 2.39 17.36 -12.32
N ALA A 92 2.55 16.06 -12.57
CA ALA A 92 3.53 15.24 -11.86
C ALA A 92 4.40 14.46 -12.84
N LEU A 93 5.72 14.51 -12.61
CA LEU A 93 6.72 13.67 -13.28
C LEU A 93 7.30 12.73 -12.23
N THR A 94 7.20 11.42 -12.43
CA THR A 94 7.69 10.41 -11.48
C THR A 94 8.64 9.44 -12.17
N SER A 95 9.83 9.29 -11.65
CA SER A 95 10.84 8.30 -12.05
C SER A 95 11.26 7.45 -10.84
N LYS A 96 12.25 6.57 -11.01
CA LYS A 96 12.79 5.76 -9.90
C LYS A 96 13.41 6.60 -8.78
N HIS A 97 14.15 7.65 -9.13
CA HIS A 97 14.98 8.41 -8.17
C HIS A 97 14.54 9.86 -7.99
N LEU A 98 13.59 10.33 -8.80
CA LEU A 98 13.11 11.72 -8.79
C LEU A 98 11.61 11.74 -9.06
N SER A 99 10.87 12.44 -8.21
CA SER A 99 9.47 12.79 -8.45
C SER A 99 9.25 14.28 -8.22
N ILE A 100 8.64 14.94 -9.20
CA ILE A 100 8.27 16.36 -9.14
C ILE A 100 6.76 16.42 -9.22
N HIS A 101 6.15 17.11 -8.26
CA HIS A 101 4.72 17.40 -8.22
C HIS A 101 4.55 18.92 -8.27
N TYR A 102 4.04 19.42 -9.38
CA TYR A 102 3.80 20.83 -9.60
C TYR A 102 2.30 21.12 -9.51
N ASP A 103 1.95 22.02 -8.59
CA ASP A 103 0.62 22.59 -8.49
C ASP A 103 0.61 23.93 -9.24
N LEU A 104 -0.19 24.00 -10.31
CA LEU A 104 -0.26 25.19 -11.17
C LEU A 104 -1.00 26.34 -10.51
N GLU A 105 -1.94 26.04 -9.61
CA GLU A 105 -2.76 27.04 -8.92
C GLU A 105 -1.93 27.75 -7.85
N ASP A 106 -1.21 26.96 -7.05
CA ASP A 106 -0.29 27.49 -6.03
C ASP A 106 1.04 27.97 -6.61
N GLN A 107 1.33 27.69 -7.88
CA GLN A 107 2.63 27.90 -8.53
C GLN A 107 3.79 27.29 -7.72
N ASN A 108 3.55 26.14 -7.10
CA ASN A 108 4.48 25.50 -6.21
C ASN A 108 4.90 24.12 -6.74
N ALA A 109 6.15 23.74 -6.47
CA ALA A 109 6.69 22.44 -6.81
C ALA A 109 7.16 21.71 -5.55
N LEU A 110 6.68 20.48 -5.35
CA LEU A 110 7.24 19.53 -4.42
C LEU A 110 8.18 18.58 -5.17
N VAL A 111 9.47 18.71 -4.90
CA VAL A 111 10.53 17.89 -5.48
C VAL A 111 10.93 16.83 -4.46
N ARG A 112 10.90 15.55 -4.85
CA ARG A 112 11.43 14.45 -4.03
C ARG A 112 12.48 13.70 -4.80
N SER A 113 13.61 13.42 -4.16
CA SER A 113 14.67 12.60 -4.70
C SER A 113 15.04 11.47 -3.76
N SER A 114 15.51 10.36 -4.31
CA SER A 114 16.04 9.25 -3.55
C SER A 114 17.13 8.54 -4.34
N PHE A 115 18.26 8.28 -3.70
CA PHE A 115 19.37 7.56 -4.33
C PHE A 115 20.09 6.68 -3.31
N ASP A 116 20.67 5.60 -3.83
CA ASP A 116 21.39 4.61 -3.04
C ASP A 116 22.88 4.92 -3.17
N VAL A 117 23.57 5.12 -2.05
CA VAL A 117 25.03 5.35 -2.02
C VAL A 117 25.78 4.02 -1.88
N GLY A 118 25.08 2.97 -1.43
CA GLY A 118 25.59 1.61 -1.36
C GLY A 118 24.46 0.64 -1.01
N PRO A 119 24.76 -0.65 -0.78
CA PRO A 119 23.73 -1.67 -0.53
C PRO A 119 22.98 -1.48 0.80
N ARG A 120 23.52 -0.67 1.71
CA ARG A 120 22.99 -0.45 3.06
C ARG A 120 22.68 1.01 3.38
N LEU A 121 22.89 1.94 2.46
CA LEU A 121 22.74 3.36 2.74
C LEU A 121 21.91 4.06 1.65
N HIS A 122 20.78 4.63 2.07
CA HIS A 122 19.81 5.27 1.21
C HIS A 122 19.60 6.72 1.65
N PHE A 123 19.59 7.64 0.70
CA PHE A 123 19.28 9.04 0.94
C PHE A 123 17.93 9.38 0.31
N LYS A 124 17.17 10.21 1.01
CA LYS A 124 15.91 10.79 0.54
C LYS A 124 15.95 12.28 0.80
N ALA A 125 15.43 13.06 -0.14
CA ALA A 125 15.17 14.47 0.07
C ALA A 125 13.78 14.80 -0.45
N ALA A 126 13.07 15.67 0.25
CA ALA A 126 11.84 16.29 -0.18
C ALA A 126 11.99 17.80 0.01
N HIS A 127 11.59 18.59 -0.98
CA HIS A 127 11.69 20.04 -0.92
C HIS A 127 10.50 20.68 -1.60
N ASP A 128 9.84 21.57 -0.87
CA ASP A 128 8.78 22.45 -1.32
C ASP A 128 9.39 23.80 -1.72
N VAL A 129 9.33 24.09 -3.02
CA VAL A 129 10.09 25.19 -3.63
C VAL A 129 9.55 26.56 -3.19
N LYS A 130 8.24 26.71 -3.05
CA LYS A 130 7.62 28.00 -2.70
C LYS A 130 7.80 28.35 -1.23
N SER A 131 7.60 27.39 -0.33
CA SER A 131 7.82 27.59 1.11
C SER A 131 9.31 27.59 1.48
N GLN A 132 10.18 27.16 0.58
CA GLN A 132 11.61 26.92 0.83
C GLN A 132 11.84 25.94 1.99
N GLN A 133 10.86 25.08 2.26
CA GLN A 133 10.91 24.08 3.32
C GLN A 133 11.08 22.67 2.75
N GLY A 134 11.59 21.74 3.54
CA GLY A 134 11.85 20.39 3.09
C GLY A 134 12.34 19.50 4.20
N GLU A 135 12.71 18.27 3.84
CA GLU A 135 13.27 17.27 4.72
C GLU A 135 14.32 16.48 3.96
N VAL A 136 15.48 16.26 4.60
CA VAL A 136 16.48 15.29 4.16
C VAL A 136 16.52 14.16 5.16
N ALA A 137 16.54 12.93 4.65
CA ALA A 137 16.63 11.72 5.45
C ALA A 137 17.73 10.79 4.93
N MET A 138 18.44 10.16 5.86
CA MET A 138 19.42 9.11 5.62
C MET A 138 18.96 7.84 6.32
N VAL A 139 18.91 6.73 5.59
CA VAL A 139 18.53 5.42 6.12
C VAL A 139 19.71 4.46 5.98
N ALA A 140 20.22 3.99 7.12
CA ALA A 140 21.24 2.96 7.21
C ALA A 140 20.61 1.61 7.57
N ASN A 141 20.67 0.63 6.68
CA ASN A 141 20.27 -0.75 6.93
C ASN A 141 21.40 -1.48 7.67
N LEU A 142 21.13 -1.93 8.89
CA LEU A 142 22.10 -2.56 9.79
C LEU A 142 22.24 -4.07 9.55
N GLY A 143 21.40 -4.65 8.69
CA GLY A 143 21.42 -6.07 8.30
C GLY A 143 20.23 -6.87 8.81
N ASP A 144 20.25 -8.16 8.51
CA ASP A 144 19.23 -9.11 8.97
C ASP A 144 19.22 -9.20 10.50
N PRO A 145 18.06 -9.38 11.14
CA PRO A 145 16.69 -9.62 10.62
C PRO A 145 15.90 -8.39 10.11
N GLY A 146 16.54 -7.26 9.77
CA GLY A 146 15.86 -6.08 9.22
C GLY A 146 15.94 -4.86 10.13
N TYR A 147 17.09 -4.66 10.78
CA TYR A 147 17.35 -3.48 11.58
C TYR A 147 17.74 -2.29 10.69
N ALA A 148 17.24 -1.10 10.99
CA ALA A 148 17.65 0.11 10.28
C ALA A 148 17.65 1.34 11.20
N LEU A 149 18.52 2.29 10.91
CA LEU A 149 18.55 3.60 11.54
C LEU A 149 18.22 4.67 10.49
N GLU A 150 17.21 5.47 10.75
CA GLU A 150 16.80 6.60 9.91
C GLU A 150 17.01 7.91 10.68
N LEU A 151 17.80 8.80 10.09
CA LEU A 151 18.01 10.17 10.58
C LEU A 151 17.36 11.12 9.59
N SER A 152 16.43 11.94 10.02
CA SER A 152 15.81 12.96 9.17
C SER A 152 15.87 14.34 9.81
N SER A 153 15.99 15.37 8.96
CA SER A 153 16.13 16.76 9.38
C SER A 153 15.34 17.66 8.44
N PRO A 154 14.63 18.66 8.96
CA PRO A 154 14.02 19.69 8.13
C PRO A 154 15.09 20.55 7.43
N VAL A 155 14.69 21.17 6.33
CA VAL A 155 15.45 22.17 5.57
C VAL A 155 14.56 23.41 5.42
N PRO A 156 14.97 24.62 5.82
CA PRO A 156 16.21 24.92 6.54
C PRO A 156 16.27 24.18 7.88
N TYR A 157 17.48 23.96 8.37
CA TYR A 157 17.71 23.23 9.60
C TYR A 157 17.08 23.95 10.80
N VAL A 158 16.22 23.25 11.53
CA VAL A 158 15.57 23.72 12.76
C VAL A 158 15.58 22.59 13.78
N GLY A 159 16.23 22.79 14.93
CA GLY A 159 16.26 21.82 16.02
C GLY A 159 17.09 20.56 15.74
N LEU A 160 16.98 19.56 16.60
CA LEU A 160 17.66 18.29 16.45
C LEU A 160 17.00 17.41 15.38
N PRO A 161 17.79 16.57 14.67
CA PRO A 161 17.23 15.64 13.70
C PRO A 161 16.37 14.58 14.39
N LYS A 162 15.28 14.22 13.72
CA LYS A 162 14.46 13.07 14.09
C LYS A 162 15.26 11.80 13.88
N THR A 163 15.31 10.96 14.90
CA THR A 163 16.01 9.67 14.86
C THR A 163 15.00 8.55 14.99
N THR A 164 14.98 7.61 14.05
CA THR A 164 14.10 6.45 14.07
C THR A 164 14.90 5.17 13.98
N PHE A 165 14.76 4.31 14.98
CA PHE A 165 15.32 2.98 15.00
C PHE A 165 14.24 1.96 14.64
N LYS A 166 14.47 1.21 13.56
CA LYS A 166 13.59 0.17 13.04
C LYS A 166 14.16 -1.20 13.37
N PHE A 167 13.28 -2.11 13.77
CA PHE A 167 13.58 -3.50 14.12
C PHE A 167 12.48 -4.42 13.56
N PRO A 168 12.68 -5.74 13.50
CA PRO A 168 11.80 -6.63 12.74
C PRO A 168 10.32 -6.59 13.16
N ILE A 169 10.07 -6.27 14.43
CA ILE A 169 8.74 -6.23 15.02
C ILE A 169 8.25 -4.80 15.26
N GLY A 170 8.96 -3.76 14.84
CA GLY A 170 8.56 -2.39 15.19
C GLY A 170 9.54 -1.28 14.87
N GLU A 171 9.23 -0.08 15.36
CA GLU A 171 10.11 1.07 15.29
C GLU A 171 9.91 1.99 16.50
N VAL A 172 10.95 2.73 16.86
CA VAL A 172 10.93 3.78 17.88
C VAL A 172 11.55 5.04 17.27
N SER A 173 10.87 6.17 17.43
CA SER A 173 11.31 7.48 16.96
C SER A 173 11.45 8.45 18.11
N LEU A 174 12.52 9.25 18.06
CA LEU A 174 12.79 10.38 18.94
C LEU A 174 12.82 11.64 18.07
N GLU A 175 12.04 12.65 18.44
CA GLU A 175 11.90 13.91 17.71
C GLU A 175 11.69 15.06 18.68
N GLU A 176 12.36 16.18 18.45
CA GLU A 176 12.13 17.43 19.19
C GLU A 176 10.86 18.09 18.65
N ARG A 177 9.88 18.34 19.53
CA ARG A 177 8.68 19.13 19.21
C ARG A 177 8.74 20.49 19.89
N ASP A 178 8.33 21.52 19.16
CA ASP A 178 8.03 22.82 19.73
C ASP A 178 6.57 22.79 20.22
N ASP A 179 6.37 22.74 21.54
CA ASP A 179 5.05 22.89 22.16
C ASP A 179 4.80 24.38 22.47
N GLU A 180 3.58 24.86 22.28
CA GLU A 180 3.21 26.27 22.50
C GLU A 180 3.45 26.74 23.95
N GLU A 181 3.47 25.82 24.91
CA GLU A 181 3.64 26.09 26.35
C GLU A 181 5.07 25.83 26.88
N VAL A 182 5.84 24.94 26.24
CA VAL A 182 7.20 24.57 26.67
C VAL A 182 8.15 24.65 25.49
N LYS A 183 9.21 25.45 25.65
CA LYS A 183 10.25 25.60 24.64
C LYS A 183 11.01 24.27 24.51
N LYS A 184 10.66 23.48 23.50
CA LYS A 184 11.35 22.28 22.99
C LYS A 184 11.31 21.07 23.93
N THR A 185 10.35 20.18 23.70
CA THR A 185 10.22 18.88 24.41
C THR A 185 10.66 17.74 23.49
N LEU A 186 11.42 16.78 24.03
CA LEU A 186 11.74 15.54 23.31
C LEU A 186 10.51 14.62 23.32
N SER A 187 9.93 14.39 22.14
CA SER A 187 8.83 13.46 21.94
C SER A 187 9.35 12.07 21.57
N ILE A 188 8.80 11.04 22.22
CA ILE A 188 9.06 9.63 21.92
C ILE A 188 7.79 9.04 21.32
N SER A 189 7.93 8.34 20.20
CA SER A 189 6.86 7.52 19.64
C SER A 189 7.39 6.15 19.24
N GLY A 190 6.52 5.15 19.22
CA GLY A 190 6.93 3.82 18.81
C GLY A 190 5.77 2.92 18.48
N ILE A 191 6.03 1.91 17.66
CA ILE A 191 5.09 0.84 17.36
C ILE A 191 5.80 -0.50 17.45
N ALA A 192 5.18 -1.45 18.13
CA ALA A 192 5.62 -2.83 18.19
C ALA A 192 4.47 -3.76 17.82
N LYS A 193 4.76 -4.80 17.04
CA LYS A 193 3.80 -5.74 16.49
C LYS A 193 4.36 -7.16 16.60
N GLY A 194 3.65 -8.04 17.28
CA GLY A 194 4.05 -9.42 17.48
C GLY A 194 2.88 -10.39 17.29
N GLN A 195 3.20 -11.61 16.87
CA GLN A 195 2.24 -12.70 16.90
C GLN A 195 2.07 -13.19 18.35
N VAL A 196 0.82 -13.29 18.80
CA VAL A 196 0.46 -13.79 20.12
C VAL A 196 -0.76 -14.69 19.92
N LEU A 197 -0.67 -15.97 20.30
CA LEU A 197 -1.67 -16.98 19.96
C LEU A 197 -1.93 -17.00 18.43
N ASP A 198 -3.20 -17.05 18.02
CA ASP A 198 -3.65 -17.04 16.62
C ASP A 198 -3.87 -15.62 16.06
N GLY A 199 -3.39 -14.60 16.76
CA GLY A 199 -3.58 -13.21 16.37
C GLY A 199 -2.31 -12.37 16.42
N ILE A 200 -2.49 -11.10 16.13
CA ILE A 200 -1.41 -10.12 16.13
C ILE A 200 -1.71 -9.07 17.20
N CYS A 201 -0.81 -8.93 18.17
CA CYS A 201 -0.80 -7.81 19.10
C CYS A 201 -0.02 -6.64 18.49
N THR A 202 -0.55 -5.43 18.61
CA THR A 202 0.10 -4.18 18.23
C THR A 202 0.04 -3.20 19.40
N ALA A 203 1.19 -2.71 19.83
CA ALA A 203 1.31 -1.60 20.77
C ALA A 203 1.79 -0.37 20.00
N HIS A 204 1.07 0.73 20.10
CA HIS A 204 1.44 2.00 19.47
C HIS A 204 1.44 3.10 20.54
N TYR A 205 2.61 3.68 20.79
CA TYR A 205 2.80 4.78 21.72
C TYR A 205 3.07 6.07 20.94
N ARG A 206 2.30 7.12 21.22
CA ARG A 206 2.48 8.46 20.65
C ARG A 206 1.80 9.47 21.55
N ASP A 207 2.46 10.60 21.78
CA ASP A 207 1.88 11.76 22.48
C ASP A 207 1.27 11.37 23.84
N GLU A 208 2.05 10.60 24.61
CA GLU A 208 1.67 10.07 25.93
C GLU A 208 0.49 9.07 25.94
N GLU A 209 -0.04 8.71 24.77
CA GLU A 209 -1.08 7.70 24.62
C GLU A 209 -0.47 6.35 24.18
N LEU A 210 -0.75 5.29 24.93
CA LEU A 210 -0.45 3.91 24.55
C LEU A 210 -1.71 3.20 24.07
N LYS A 211 -1.79 2.94 22.77
CA LYS A 211 -2.85 2.16 22.14
C LYS A 211 -2.44 0.70 21.95
N LEU A 212 -3.12 -0.20 22.65
CA LEU A 212 -2.98 -1.64 22.51
C LEU A 212 -4.11 -2.19 21.63
N ARG A 213 -3.77 -3.01 20.65
CA ARG A 213 -4.72 -3.62 19.71
C ARG A 213 -4.36 -5.07 19.47
N TYR A 214 -5.33 -5.96 19.63
CA TYR A 214 -5.21 -7.34 19.18
C TYR A 214 -6.01 -7.53 17.90
N ALA A 215 -5.51 -8.34 16.97
CA ALA A 215 -6.20 -8.64 15.72
C ALA A 215 -6.16 -10.15 15.46
N TYR A 216 -7.28 -10.80 15.75
CA TYR A 216 -7.54 -12.18 15.37
C TYR A 216 -8.30 -12.21 14.04
N LYS A 217 -7.94 -13.16 13.17
CA LYS A 217 -8.64 -13.37 11.89
C LYS A 217 -8.51 -14.80 11.42
N ASP A 218 -9.65 -15.41 11.09
CA ASP A 218 -9.75 -16.66 10.35
C ASP A 218 -10.52 -16.45 9.03
N GLU A 219 -10.96 -17.54 8.38
CA GLU A 219 -11.71 -17.49 7.12
C GLU A 219 -13.09 -16.82 7.27
N ALA A 220 -13.75 -17.04 8.40
CA ALA A 220 -15.13 -16.65 8.64
C ALA A 220 -15.25 -15.41 9.53
N LEU A 221 -14.23 -15.07 10.31
CA LEU A 221 -14.31 -14.11 11.41
C LEU A 221 -13.06 -13.25 11.51
N SER A 222 -13.23 -12.01 11.95
CA SER A 222 -12.14 -11.16 12.43
C SER A 222 -12.62 -10.45 13.69
N PHE A 223 -11.82 -10.48 14.74
CA PHE A 223 -12.11 -9.80 16.00
C PHE A 223 -10.90 -8.98 16.41
N ILE A 224 -11.14 -7.70 16.68
CA ILE A 224 -10.11 -6.69 16.82
C ILE A 224 -10.43 -5.78 18.02
N PRO A 225 -10.17 -6.23 19.25
CA PRO A 225 -10.31 -5.38 20.42
C PRO A 225 -9.13 -4.40 20.51
N SER A 226 -9.38 -3.24 21.09
CA SER A 226 -8.37 -2.24 21.39
C SER A 226 -8.68 -1.46 22.66
N ILE A 227 -7.62 -1.08 23.37
CA ILE A 227 -7.67 -0.20 24.54
C ILE A 227 -6.60 0.90 24.38
N SER A 228 -6.96 2.13 24.72
CA SER A 228 -6.01 3.24 24.84
C SER A 228 -5.74 3.55 26.31
N LEU A 229 -4.47 3.79 26.67
CA LEU A 229 -4.02 4.16 28.01
C LEU A 229 -3.37 5.55 27.95
N PRO A 230 -3.50 6.38 29.00
CA PRO A 230 -4.13 6.08 30.30
C PRO A 230 -5.66 6.25 30.33
N SER A 231 -6.29 6.69 29.23
CA SER A 231 -7.73 6.94 29.18
C SER A 231 -8.60 5.72 29.50
N ASN A 232 -8.05 4.50 29.38
CA ASN A 232 -8.74 3.22 29.45
C ASN A 232 -9.84 3.06 28.40
N ALA A 233 -9.74 3.83 27.30
CA ALA A 233 -10.78 3.88 26.30
C ALA A 233 -10.86 2.55 25.53
N LEU A 234 -11.97 1.82 25.67
CA LEU A 234 -12.13 0.47 25.12
C LEU A 234 -12.97 0.49 23.84
N SER A 235 -12.57 -0.30 22.85
CA SER A 235 -13.37 -0.52 21.64
C SER A 235 -13.11 -1.90 21.03
N PHE A 236 -14.00 -2.36 20.16
CA PHE A 236 -13.74 -3.53 19.33
C PHE A 236 -14.30 -3.36 17.93
N ALA A 237 -13.62 -3.95 16.96
CA ALA A 237 -14.15 -4.20 15.62
C ALA A 237 -14.35 -5.70 15.41
N PHE A 238 -15.45 -6.06 14.79
CA PHE A 238 -15.82 -7.43 14.48
C PHE A 238 -16.21 -7.55 13.01
N LYS A 239 -15.80 -8.61 12.34
CA LYS A 239 -16.25 -8.95 10.99
C LYS A 239 -16.66 -10.40 10.94
N ARG A 240 -17.85 -10.69 10.41
CA ARG A 240 -18.34 -12.06 10.17
C ARG A 240 -18.67 -12.23 8.70
N ARG A 241 -18.15 -13.29 8.11
CA ARG A 241 -18.56 -13.80 6.81
C ARG A 241 -19.59 -14.90 7.05
N PHE A 242 -20.80 -14.74 6.52
CA PHE A 242 -21.85 -15.75 6.61
C PHE A 242 -21.84 -16.70 5.41
N SER A 243 -21.43 -16.17 4.25
CA SER A 243 -21.31 -16.89 2.99
C SER A 243 -20.15 -16.31 2.17
N PRO A 244 -19.76 -16.93 1.05
CA PRO A 244 -18.80 -16.34 0.14
C PRO A 244 -19.13 -14.89 -0.28
N SER A 245 -20.42 -14.56 -0.35
CA SER A 245 -20.95 -13.27 -0.79
C SER A 245 -21.27 -12.30 0.36
N ASP A 246 -21.60 -12.83 1.53
CA ASP A 246 -22.16 -12.05 2.65
C ASP A 246 -21.15 -11.79 3.75
N LYS A 247 -21.01 -10.50 4.12
CA LYS A 247 -20.14 -10.06 5.21
C LYS A 247 -20.79 -8.95 6.02
N LEU A 248 -20.83 -9.13 7.33
CA LEU A 248 -21.13 -8.09 8.31
C LEU A 248 -19.82 -7.57 8.92
N SER A 249 -19.72 -6.26 9.06
CA SER A 249 -18.71 -5.58 9.87
C SER A 249 -19.43 -4.79 10.94
N TYR A 250 -18.91 -4.81 12.16
CA TYR A 250 -19.42 -4.09 13.30
C TYR A 250 -18.25 -3.43 14.04
N TRP A 251 -18.46 -2.25 14.58
CA TRP A 251 -17.52 -1.56 15.45
C TRP A 251 -18.28 -0.93 16.60
N TYR A 252 -17.68 -0.94 17.79
CA TYR A 252 -18.26 -0.39 19.00
C TYR A 252 -17.18 0.25 19.87
N ASN A 253 -17.50 1.41 20.43
CA ASN A 253 -16.71 2.13 21.43
C ASN A 253 -17.49 2.16 22.75
N PHE A 254 -16.86 1.69 23.83
CA PHE A 254 -17.51 1.57 25.14
C PHE A 254 -17.65 2.91 25.87
N ASP A 255 -16.79 3.89 25.59
CA ASP A 255 -16.82 5.17 26.29
C ASP A 255 -17.87 6.10 25.71
N SER A 256 -17.92 6.20 24.37
CA SER A 256 -18.91 7.06 23.70
C SER A 256 -20.25 6.37 23.45
N ASN A 257 -20.33 5.05 23.62
CA ASN A 257 -21.43 4.21 23.14
C ASN A 257 -21.66 4.28 21.62
N ASN A 258 -20.70 4.84 20.87
CA ASN A 258 -20.80 4.90 19.42
C ASN A 258 -20.59 3.51 18.81
N TRP A 259 -21.35 3.24 17.76
CA TRP A 259 -21.25 1.99 17.02
C TRP A 259 -21.56 2.20 15.55
N SER A 260 -20.99 1.33 14.73
CA SER A 260 -21.33 1.26 13.31
C SER A 260 -21.46 -0.18 12.85
N ALA A 261 -22.40 -0.40 11.94
CA ALA A 261 -22.65 -1.70 11.34
C ALA A 261 -22.67 -1.55 9.82
N VAL A 262 -22.01 -2.46 9.11
CA VAL A 262 -21.97 -2.47 7.65
C VAL A 262 -22.17 -3.89 7.15
N PHE A 263 -23.28 -4.12 6.46
CA PHE A 263 -23.52 -5.31 5.68
C PHE A 263 -23.00 -5.12 4.25
N LYS A 264 -22.37 -6.16 3.71
CA LYS A 264 -21.91 -6.24 2.32
C LYS A 264 -22.42 -7.54 1.73
N HIS A 265 -23.04 -7.44 0.56
CA HIS A 265 -23.36 -8.56 -0.31
C HIS A 265 -22.67 -8.39 -1.66
N THR A 266 -22.07 -9.45 -2.19
CA THR A 266 -21.47 -9.48 -3.53
C THR A 266 -22.22 -10.46 -4.43
N TYR A 267 -22.84 -9.94 -5.49
CA TYR A 267 -23.51 -10.72 -6.54
C TYR A 267 -22.53 -10.92 -7.71
N GLY A 268 -21.98 -12.13 -7.83
CA GLY A 268 -21.00 -12.44 -8.87
C GLY A 268 -19.75 -11.55 -8.78
N LYS A 269 -19.25 -11.09 -9.94
CA LYS A 269 -18.06 -10.21 -10.02
C LYS A 269 -18.39 -8.73 -10.20
N ASP A 270 -19.57 -8.45 -10.73
CA ASP A 270 -19.92 -7.13 -11.25
C ASP A 270 -20.76 -6.29 -10.30
N TYR A 271 -21.33 -6.89 -9.26
CA TYR A 271 -22.29 -6.20 -8.40
C TYR A 271 -21.94 -6.35 -6.94
N LYS A 272 -21.98 -5.24 -6.22
CA LYS A 272 -21.80 -5.22 -4.77
C LYS A 272 -22.76 -4.25 -4.13
N PHE A 273 -23.58 -4.80 -3.26
CA PHE A 273 -24.43 -4.03 -2.37
C PHE A 273 -23.73 -3.86 -1.02
N LYS A 274 -23.85 -2.66 -0.46
CA LYS A 274 -23.48 -2.40 0.93
C LYS A 274 -24.58 -1.57 1.57
N ALA A 275 -24.92 -1.87 2.81
CA ALA A 275 -25.73 -1.00 3.64
C ALA A 275 -25.08 -0.87 5.00
N GLY A 276 -25.18 0.30 5.61
CA GLY A 276 -24.63 0.52 6.92
C GLY A 276 -25.29 1.66 7.66
N TYR A 277 -24.94 1.75 8.93
CA TYR A 277 -25.34 2.82 9.82
C TYR A 277 -24.15 3.17 10.71
N ASP A 278 -23.99 4.47 10.99
CA ASP A 278 -23.00 5.01 11.89
C ASP A 278 -23.71 5.87 12.94
N SER A 279 -23.62 5.48 14.21
CA SER A 279 -24.32 6.16 15.30
C SER A 279 -23.66 7.46 15.72
N GLU A 280 -22.37 7.67 15.42
CA GLU A 280 -21.66 8.90 15.78
C GLU A 280 -22.16 10.07 14.92
N VAL A 281 -22.46 9.78 13.65
CA VAL A 281 -23.01 10.76 12.70
C VAL A 281 -24.53 10.67 12.61
N GLY A 282 -25.15 9.63 13.19
CA GLY A 282 -26.58 9.36 13.05
C GLY A 282 -26.99 9.15 11.59
N LEU A 283 -26.20 8.41 10.81
CA LEU A 283 -26.37 8.32 9.35
C LEU A 283 -26.52 6.88 8.87
N GLY A 284 -27.68 6.58 8.30
CA GLY A 284 -27.91 5.37 7.52
C GLY A 284 -27.47 5.57 6.08
N TRP A 285 -26.88 4.55 5.46
CA TRP A 285 -26.54 4.60 4.05
C TRP A 285 -26.66 3.24 3.36
N ALA A 286 -26.94 3.28 2.06
CA ALA A 286 -26.90 2.12 1.19
C ALA A 286 -26.17 2.47 -0.09
N SER A 287 -25.35 1.57 -0.61
CA SER A 287 -24.66 1.75 -1.87
C SER A 287 -24.71 0.52 -2.77
N LEU A 288 -24.92 0.76 -4.05
CA LEU A 288 -24.82 -0.26 -5.10
C LEU A 288 -23.65 0.08 -6.00
N TRP A 289 -22.75 -0.88 -6.15
CA TRP A 289 -21.63 -0.81 -7.07
C TRP A 289 -21.90 -1.71 -8.27
N VAL A 290 -21.61 -1.18 -9.46
CA VAL A 290 -21.72 -1.89 -10.74
C VAL A 290 -20.39 -1.81 -11.49
N GLY A 291 -19.88 -2.96 -11.91
CA GLY A 291 -18.65 -3.17 -12.68
C GLY A 291 -17.66 -4.14 -12.01
N ASP A 292 -16.96 -4.93 -12.83
CA ASP A 292 -15.96 -5.94 -12.41
C ASP A 292 -14.87 -5.34 -11.50
N GLU A 293 -14.85 -5.78 -10.23
CA GLU A 293 -13.87 -5.34 -9.23
C GLU A 293 -12.48 -5.99 -9.43
N ASP A 294 -12.46 -7.24 -9.91
CA ASP A 294 -11.24 -8.05 -10.08
C ASP A 294 -10.69 -8.01 -11.51
N GLY A 295 -11.41 -7.34 -12.41
CA GLY A 295 -11.06 -7.21 -13.81
C GLY A 295 -9.60 -6.80 -13.93
N LYS A 296 -8.75 -7.72 -14.37
CA LYS A 296 -7.33 -7.45 -14.57
C LYS A 296 -7.20 -6.31 -15.58
N VAL A 297 -6.27 -5.38 -15.34
CA VAL A 297 -5.99 -4.22 -16.21
C VAL A 297 -5.65 -4.62 -17.66
N LYS A 298 -5.30 -5.88 -17.89
CA LYS A 298 -4.79 -6.39 -19.17
C LYS A 298 -5.85 -6.85 -20.17
N THR A 299 -7.11 -7.04 -19.77
CA THR A 299 -8.11 -7.74 -20.61
C THR A 299 -9.24 -6.87 -21.16
N ALA A 300 -9.37 -5.60 -20.74
CA ALA A 300 -10.38 -4.70 -21.27
C ALA A 300 -9.84 -3.25 -21.32
N PRO A 301 -9.71 -2.63 -22.52
CA PRO A 301 -9.19 -1.27 -22.68
C PRO A 301 -10.14 -0.19 -22.13
N MET A 302 -11.40 -0.54 -21.88
CA MET A 302 -12.43 0.33 -21.31
C MET A 302 -12.96 -0.27 -20.02
N LYS A 303 -12.98 0.51 -18.94
CA LYS A 303 -13.61 0.13 -17.67
C LYS A 303 -14.51 1.24 -17.18
N MET A 304 -15.70 0.85 -16.74
CA MET A 304 -16.64 1.76 -16.11
C MET A 304 -17.03 1.19 -14.75
N LYS A 305 -17.07 2.06 -13.76
CA LYS A 305 -17.58 1.76 -12.43
C LYS A 305 -18.64 2.79 -12.09
N VAL A 306 -19.80 2.32 -11.67
CA VAL A 306 -20.88 3.18 -11.18
C VAL A 306 -21.16 2.84 -9.74
N GLN A 307 -21.30 3.88 -8.91
CA GLN A 307 -21.75 3.78 -7.54
C GLN A 307 -22.99 4.62 -7.38
N PHE A 308 -24.04 4.05 -6.79
CA PHE A 308 -25.17 4.80 -6.23
C PHE A 308 -25.06 4.74 -4.72
N MET A 309 -25.30 5.84 -4.02
CA MET A 309 -25.32 5.90 -2.56
C MET A 309 -26.52 6.71 -2.08
N LEU A 310 -27.39 6.09 -1.29
CA LEU A 310 -28.43 6.79 -0.54
C LEU A 310 -27.90 7.05 0.88
N GLN A 311 -28.05 8.27 1.36
CA GLN A 311 -27.77 8.69 2.73
C GLN A 311 -29.06 9.18 3.37
N VAL A 312 -29.33 8.72 4.60
CA VAL A 312 -30.55 9.03 5.36
C VAL A 312 -30.14 9.42 6.77
N PRO A 313 -30.15 10.72 7.11
CA PRO A 313 -29.94 11.18 8.47
C PRO A 313 -31.03 10.65 9.40
N GLN A 314 -30.65 10.31 10.63
CA GLN A 314 -31.55 9.76 11.65
C GLN A 314 -32.63 10.77 12.07
N ASP A 315 -32.22 12.02 12.28
CA ASP A 315 -33.09 13.05 12.87
C ASP A 315 -33.91 13.82 11.82
N ASP A 316 -33.53 13.72 10.54
CA ASP A 316 -34.22 14.39 9.45
C ASP A 316 -34.21 13.56 8.16
N ILE A 317 -35.22 12.72 8.03
CA ILE A 317 -35.41 11.90 6.82
C ILE A 317 -35.62 12.79 5.58
N LYS A 318 -36.10 14.02 5.71
CA LYS A 318 -36.35 14.90 4.56
C LYS A 318 -35.06 15.43 3.94
N SER A 319 -33.94 15.42 4.66
CA SER A 319 -32.61 15.73 4.13
C SER A 319 -31.87 14.50 3.56
N SER A 320 -32.59 13.41 3.30
CA SER A 320 -32.02 12.26 2.59
C SER A 320 -31.45 12.67 1.22
N ALA A 321 -30.24 12.20 0.92
CA ALA A 321 -29.54 12.53 -0.31
C ALA A 321 -29.22 11.26 -1.11
N LEU A 322 -29.49 11.30 -2.42
CA LEU A 322 -29.04 10.28 -3.36
C LEU A 322 -27.84 10.83 -4.13
N MET A 323 -26.68 10.21 -3.92
CA MET A 323 -25.45 10.50 -4.65
C MET A 323 -25.17 9.39 -5.66
N PHE A 324 -24.52 9.74 -6.75
CA PHE A 324 -23.95 8.79 -7.67
C PHE A 324 -22.58 9.24 -8.14
N ARG A 325 -21.71 8.26 -8.32
CA ARG A 325 -20.34 8.45 -8.77
C ARG A 325 -20.07 7.55 -9.96
N VAL A 326 -19.59 8.14 -11.04
CA VAL A 326 -19.29 7.43 -12.29
C VAL A 326 -17.82 7.59 -12.59
N LYS A 327 -17.09 6.48 -12.64
CA LYS A 327 -15.67 6.46 -12.98
C LYS A 327 -15.45 5.69 -14.27
N LYS A 328 -14.91 6.35 -15.28
CA LYS A 328 -14.54 5.77 -16.57
C LYS A 328 -13.04 5.83 -16.79
N ARG A 329 -12.46 4.72 -17.25
CA ARG A 329 -11.06 4.62 -17.60
C ARG A 329 -10.88 4.10 -19.02
N TRP A 330 -9.93 4.73 -19.71
CA TRP A 330 -9.51 4.39 -21.06
C TRP A 330 -7.99 4.19 -21.06
N ASP A 331 -7.53 3.05 -21.53
CA ASP A 331 -6.12 2.80 -21.81
C ASP A 331 -5.93 2.84 -23.34
N ILE A 332 -5.08 3.76 -23.83
CA ILE A 332 -4.82 4.00 -25.26
C ILE A 332 -3.42 3.49 -25.59
N TRP A 333 -3.30 2.73 -26.68
CA TRP A 333 -2.10 1.99 -27.07
C TRP A 333 -1.20 2.81 -28.01
#